data_AF-A0A0B8Q996-F1
#
_entry.id   AF-A0A0B8Q996-F1
#
_cell.length_a   1.000
_cell.length_b   1.000
_cell.length_c   1.000
_cell.angle_alpha   90.00
_cell.angle_beta   90.00
_cell.angle_gamma   90.00
#
_symmetry.space_group_name_H-M   'P 1'
#
loop_
_entity.id
_entity.type
_entity.pdbx_description
1 polymer ?
#
loop_
_entity_poly.entity_id
_entity_poly.type
_entity_poly.pdbx_seq_one_letter_code
_entity_poly.pdbx_strand_id
1 'polypeptide(L)'
;MVWTPDEIIWLVDGEVIHKETAESSEQVIDMRDTPQSYRMNLWVSEAAEWVGAFDKQDLPLYQYVDWMEYHSFEEGEFVLRWRDNFTHFDRKRWGAGDWSFDSNLVTFAPNNVFIEDEMLVLALTAEE
;
A
#
# COMPACT_ATOMS: atom_id res chain seq x y z
N MET A 1 9.08 -1.94 -5.19
CA MET A 1 8.50 -2.87 -6.17
C MET A 1 8.86 -2.36 -7.56
N VAL A 2 9.29 -3.26 -8.44
CA VAL A 2 9.54 -2.99 -9.85
C VAL A 2 8.49 -3.76 -10.63
N TRP A 3 7.80 -3.09 -11.55
CA TRP A 3 6.78 -3.71 -12.39
C TRP A 3 7.03 -3.29 -13.83
N THR A 4 7.24 -4.28 -14.69
CA THR A 4 7.36 -4.15 -16.14
C THR A 4 6.32 -5.04 -16.81
N PRO A 5 6.18 -5.01 -18.15
CA PRO A 5 5.32 -5.97 -18.84
C PRO A 5 5.70 -7.43 -18.59
N ASP A 6 6.96 -7.75 -18.31
CA ASP A 6 7.41 -9.15 -18.26
C ASP A 6 7.64 -9.69 -16.85
N GLU A 7 7.68 -8.82 -15.84
CA GLU A 7 7.99 -9.22 -14.47
C GLU A 7 7.51 -8.24 -13.41
N ILE A 8 7.29 -8.79 -12.21
CA ILE A 8 7.12 -8.04 -10.98
C ILE A 8 8.21 -8.49 -10.00
N ILE A 9 8.92 -7.53 -9.42
CA ILE A 9 10.01 -7.77 -8.47
C ILE A 9 9.72 -7.00 -7.17
N TRP A 10 9.86 -7.70 -6.05
CA TRP A 10 9.75 -7.14 -4.70
C TRP A 10 11.13 -7.03 -4.09
N LEU A 11 11.38 -5.87 -3.49
CA LEU A 11 12.66 -5.54 -2.89
C LEU A 11 12.45 -4.96 -1.49
N VAL A 12 13.40 -5.26 -0.61
CA VAL A 12 13.56 -4.63 0.72
C VAL A 12 14.97 -4.10 0.80
N ASP A 13 15.14 -2.82 1.15
CA ASP A 13 16.44 -2.14 1.20
C ASP A 13 17.27 -2.26 -0.10
N GLY A 14 16.58 -2.33 -1.24
CA GLY A 14 17.20 -2.49 -2.56
C GLY A 14 17.60 -3.94 -2.90
N GLU A 15 17.44 -4.88 -1.98
CA GLU A 15 17.70 -6.30 -2.20
C GLU A 15 16.43 -7.01 -2.69
N VAL A 16 16.56 -7.82 -3.75
CA VAL A 16 15.46 -8.60 -4.29
C VAL A 16 15.12 -9.76 -3.34
N ILE A 17 13.88 -9.77 -2.84
CA ILE A 17 13.37 -10.83 -1.96
C ILE A 17 12.42 -11.78 -2.70
N HIS A 18 11.80 -11.31 -3.78
CA HIS A 18 10.87 -12.11 -4.58
C HIS A 18 10.77 -11.58 -6.00
N LYS A 19 10.46 -12.47 -6.94
CA LYS A 19 10.31 -12.17 -8.36
C LYS A 19 9.32 -13.14 -9.00
N GLU A 20 8.41 -12.59 -9.79
CA GLU A 20 7.55 -13.33 -10.70
C GLU A 20 7.74 -12.84 -12.14
N THR A 21 7.59 -13.76 -13.09
CA THR A 21 7.72 -13.45 -14.52
C THR A 21 6.47 -13.90 -15.29
N ALA A 22 6.23 -13.27 -16.43
CA ALA A 22 5.14 -13.64 -17.33
C ALA A 22 5.27 -15.06 -17.90
N GLU A 23 6.45 -15.69 -17.85
CA GLU A 23 6.60 -17.11 -18.23
C GLU A 23 5.94 -18.06 -17.22
N SER A 24 5.83 -17.63 -15.96
CA SER A 24 5.45 -18.49 -14.82
C SER A 24 4.20 -18.02 -14.06
N SER A 25 3.68 -16.82 -14.37
CA SER A 25 2.59 -16.19 -13.61
C SER A 25 1.59 -15.53 -14.55
N GLU A 26 0.37 -16.08 -14.58
CA GLU A 26 -0.76 -15.49 -15.31
C GLU A 26 -1.11 -14.11 -14.75
N GLN A 27 -0.93 -13.89 -13.44
CA GLN A 27 -1.18 -12.60 -12.81
C GLN A 27 -0.30 -11.50 -13.40
N VAL A 28 0.98 -11.79 -13.67
CA VAL A 28 1.87 -10.83 -14.33
C VAL A 28 1.34 -10.48 -15.73
N ILE A 29 0.81 -11.46 -16.46
CA ILE A 29 0.21 -11.25 -17.79
C ILE A 29 -1.05 -10.38 -17.68
N ASP A 30 -1.98 -10.72 -16.80
CA ASP A 30 -3.26 -10.00 -16.62
C ASP A 30 -3.06 -8.53 -16.24
N MET A 31 -2.01 -8.24 -15.47
CA MET A 31 -1.73 -6.88 -15.03
C MET A 31 -1.17 -5.99 -16.14
N ARG A 32 -0.53 -6.55 -17.20
CA ARG A 32 0.20 -5.80 -18.26
C ARG A 32 -0.53 -4.57 -18.79
N ASP A 33 -1.82 -4.73 -19.09
CA ASP A 33 -2.63 -3.73 -19.77
C ASP A 33 -3.68 -3.08 -18.86
N THR A 34 -3.63 -3.36 -17.56
CA THR A 34 -4.59 -2.83 -16.58
C THR A 34 -3.90 -1.83 -15.65
N PRO A 35 -4.16 -0.51 -15.80
CA PRO A 35 -3.59 0.50 -14.90
C PRO A 35 -3.90 0.19 -13.43
N GLN A 36 -2.87 0.17 -12.60
CA GLN A 36 -2.98 0.00 -11.16
C GLN A 36 -2.76 1.32 -10.43
N SER A 37 -3.28 1.41 -9.21
CA SER A 37 -3.08 2.55 -8.31
C SER A 37 -2.25 2.10 -7.10
N TYR A 38 -1.37 2.96 -6.60
CA TYR A 38 -0.73 2.72 -5.31
C TYR A 38 -1.73 2.92 -4.17
N ARG A 39 -1.73 1.98 -3.23
CA ARG A 39 -2.60 1.99 -2.06
C ARG A 39 -1.81 1.56 -0.83
N MET A 40 -2.17 2.16 0.30
CA MET A 40 -1.69 1.78 1.62
C MET A 40 -2.93 1.69 2.52
N ASN A 41 -3.04 0.62 3.29
CA ASN A 41 -4.12 0.46 4.25
C ASN A 41 -3.61 -0.26 5.50
N LEU A 42 -4.39 -0.16 6.58
CA LEU A 42 -4.19 -0.88 7.83
C LEU A 42 -5.57 -1.35 8.29
N TRP A 43 -5.75 -2.65 8.49
CA TRP A 43 -7.05 -3.26 8.74
C TRP A 43 -6.91 -4.59 9.50
N VAL A 44 -8.04 -5.15 9.91
CA VAL A 44 -8.11 -6.41 10.66
C VAL A 44 -8.92 -7.41 9.84
N SER A 45 -8.32 -8.56 9.53
CA SER A 45 -9.03 -9.65 8.86
C SER A 45 -9.83 -10.49 9.86
N GLU A 46 -11.00 -10.97 9.45
CA GLU A 46 -11.78 -11.96 10.23
C GLU A 46 -11.14 -13.36 10.27
N ALA A 47 -10.25 -13.65 9.30
CA ALA A 47 -9.61 -14.94 9.13
C ALA A 47 -8.44 -15.14 10.13
N ALA A 48 -8.77 -15.51 11.36
CA ALA A 48 -7.79 -15.71 12.43
C ALA A 48 -6.75 -16.80 12.12
N GLU A 49 -7.07 -17.77 11.28
CA GLU A 49 -6.14 -18.79 10.80
C GLU A 49 -5.05 -18.23 9.87
N TRP A 50 -5.29 -17.08 9.25
CA TRP A 50 -4.34 -16.42 8.37
C TRP A 50 -3.47 -15.42 9.13
N VAL A 51 -4.09 -14.52 9.91
CA VAL A 51 -3.40 -13.39 10.56
C VAL A 51 -3.25 -13.51 12.08
N GLY A 52 -3.83 -14.56 12.69
CA GLY A 52 -3.97 -14.67 14.14
C GLY A 52 -5.26 -14.04 14.67
N ALA A 53 -5.65 -14.42 15.89
CA ALA A 53 -6.78 -13.79 16.56
C ALA A 53 -6.43 -12.34 16.96
N PHE A 54 -7.31 -11.40 16.64
CA PHE A 54 -7.10 -9.98 16.95
C PHE A 54 -7.46 -9.65 18.41
N ASP A 55 -6.54 -9.02 19.14
CA ASP A 55 -6.77 -8.49 20.49
C ASP A 55 -6.97 -6.97 20.44
N LYS A 56 -8.14 -6.50 20.90
CA LYS A 56 -8.47 -5.07 20.95
C LYS A 56 -7.60 -4.30 21.95
N GLN A 57 -6.92 -4.98 22.89
CA GLN A 57 -6.01 -4.33 23.84
C GLN A 57 -4.75 -3.79 23.17
N ASP A 58 -4.41 -4.24 21.97
CA ASP A 58 -3.25 -3.76 21.20
C ASP A 58 -3.51 -2.39 20.54
N LEU A 59 -4.75 -1.90 20.58
CA LEU A 59 -5.10 -0.61 20.00
C LEU A 59 -4.67 0.57 20.92
N PRO A 60 -4.26 1.71 20.35
CA PRO A 60 -4.16 1.98 18.91
C PRO A 60 -2.86 1.45 18.27
N LEU A 61 -2.93 1.11 16.98
CA LEU A 61 -1.79 0.75 16.15
C LEU A 61 -1.59 1.78 15.03
N TYR A 62 -0.34 1.98 14.62
CA TYR A 62 0.03 2.99 13.63
C TYR A 62 0.99 2.42 12.59
N GLN A 63 0.75 2.75 11.32
CA GLN A 63 1.69 2.54 10.23
C GLN A 63 2.20 3.90 9.76
N TYR A 64 3.52 4.06 9.76
CA TYR A 64 4.20 5.27 9.34
C TYR A 64 4.83 5.09 7.96
N VAL A 65 4.66 6.08 7.09
CA VAL A 65 5.27 6.13 5.76
C VAL A 65 5.98 7.46 5.60
N ASP A 66 7.31 7.40 5.55
CA ASP A 66 8.19 8.57 5.45
C ASP A 66 8.08 9.25 4.08
N TRP A 67 8.22 8.47 3.01
CA TRP A 67 8.07 8.98 1.66
C TRP A 67 7.63 7.89 0.69
N MET A 68 7.14 8.31 -0.47
CA MET A 68 6.87 7.43 -1.59
C MET A 68 7.33 8.04 -2.91
N GLU A 69 7.89 7.22 -3.78
CA GLU A 69 8.25 7.60 -5.15
C GLU A 69 7.51 6.75 -6.17
N TYR A 70 7.17 7.38 -7.29
CA TYR A 70 6.70 6.70 -8.48
C TYR A 70 7.62 6.97 -9.65
N HIS A 71 8.04 5.89 -10.28
CA HIS A 71 8.80 5.88 -11.52
C HIS A 71 7.96 5.18 -12.58
N SER A 72 7.73 5.84 -13.71
CA SER A 72 7.04 5.23 -14.85
C SER A 72 8.03 4.38 -15.65
N PHE A 73 7.59 3.21 -16.12
CA PHE A 73 8.37 2.38 -17.02
C PHE A 73 8.08 2.76 -18.48
N GLU A 74 9.08 3.29 -19.18
CA GLU A 74 8.96 3.81 -20.54
C GLU A 74 10.18 3.41 -21.36
N GLU A 75 9.95 2.79 -22.53
CA GLU A 75 11.01 2.39 -23.47
C GLU A 75 12.14 1.55 -22.84
N GLY A 76 11.83 0.74 -21.82
CA GLY A 76 12.81 -0.12 -21.14
C GLY A 76 13.47 0.51 -19.92
N GLU A 77 13.16 1.77 -19.59
CA GLU A 77 13.78 2.53 -18.51
C GLU A 77 12.75 3.02 -17.49
N PHE A 78 13.18 3.21 -16.24
CA PHE A 78 12.37 3.82 -15.19
C PHE A 78 12.66 5.31 -15.08
N VAL A 79 11.62 6.12 -15.25
CA VAL A 79 11.70 7.59 -15.19
C VAL A 79 10.96 8.09 -13.95
N LEU A 80 11.68 8.77 -13.05
CA LEU A 80 11.07 9.40 -11.88
C LEU A 80 9.99 10.40 -12.32
N ARG A 81 8.75 10.19 -11.86
CA ARG A 81 7.63 11.10 -12.12
C ARG A 81 7.36 12.01 -10.96
N TRP A 82 7.40 11.46 -9.75
CA TRP A 82 7.23 12.25 -8.55
C TRP A 82 7.74 11.52 -7.31
N ARG A 83 8.04 12.33 -6.31
CA ARG A 83 8.24 11.94 -4.92
C ARG A 83 7.21 12.68 -4.08
N ASP A 84 6.71 12.01 -3.05
CA ASP A 84 5.96 12.61 -1.97
C ASP A 84 6.72 12.35 -0.67
N ASN A 85 7.10 13.42 0.03
CA ASN A 85 7.78 13.35 1.33
C ASN A 85 6.78 13.51 2.48
N PHE A 86 5.48 13.49 2.20
CA PHE A 86 4.42 13.57 3.20
C PHE A 86 4.53 14.70 4.23
N THR A 87 5.14 15.84 3.85
CA THR A 87 5.14 17.06 4.69
C THR A 87 3.75 17.67 4.85
N HIS A 88 2.80 17.28 3.98
CA HIS A 88 1.37 17.55 4.09
C HIS A 88 0.59 16.48 3.30
N PHE A 89 -0.71 16.32 3.57
CA PHE A 89 -1.56 15.39 2.84
C PHE A 89 -2.06 16.01 1.52
N ASP A 90 -1.43 15.68 0.39
CA ASP A 90 -1.83 16.16 -0.93
C ASP A 90 -3.12 15.47 -1.43
N ARG A 91 -4.26 16.12 -1.19
CA ARG A 91 -5.59 15.66 -1.62
C ARG A 91 -5.79 15.61 -3.13
N LYS A 92 -4.88 16.18 -3.93
CA LYS A 92 -4.93 16.04 -5.40
C LYS A 92 -4.31 14.72 -5.86
N ARG A 93 -3.45 14.11 -5.04
CA ARG A 93 -2.78 12.84 -5.32
C ARG A 93 -3.41 11.68 -4.57
N TRP A 94 -3.77 11.89 -3.31
CA TRP A 94 -4.21 10.85 -2.39
C TRP A 94 -5.68 11.03 -1.99
N GLY A 95 -6.41 9.91 -1.99
CA GLY A 95 -7.71 9.80 -1.34
C GLY A 95 -7.57 9.12 0.02
N ALA A 96 -8.44 9.46 0.97
CA ALA A 96 -8.58 8.73 2.23
C ALA A 96 -9.86 7.88 2.16
N GLY A 97 -9.75 6.59 2.45
CA GLY A 97 -10.87 5.65 2.36
C GLY A 97 -11.90 5.88 3.48
N ASP A 98 -13.18 5.70 3.13
CA ASP A 98 -14.36 5.87 4.00
C ASP A 98 -15.34 4.68 3.88
N TRP A 99 -14.80 3.50 3.56
CA TRP A 99 -15.55 2.29 3.22
C TRP A 99 -14.96 1.06 3.90
N SER A 100 -15.65 -0.07 3.78
CA SER A 100 -15.17 -1.40 4.20
C SER A 100 -15.49 -2.44 3.13
N PHE A 101 -15.14 -3.69 3.37
CA PHE A 101 -15.35 -4.81 2.47
C PHE A 101 -15.58 -6.10 3.29
N ASP A 102 -16.17 -7.12 2.66
CA ASP A 102 -16.40 -8.41 3.30
C ASP A 102 -15.07 -8.97 3.85
N SER A 103 -15.11 -9.58 5.03
CA SER A 103 -13.95 -10.08 5.80
C SER A 103 -13.03 -9.04 6.46
N ASN A 104 -13.31 -7.75 6.31
CA ASN A 104 -12.66 -6.69 7.08
C ASN A 104 -13.47 -6.39 8.34
N LEU A 105 -12.86 -6.54 9.52
CA LEU A 105 -13.50 -6.28 10.82
C LEU A 105 -13.53 -4.79 11.20
N VAL A 106 -12.99 -3.90 10.36
CA VAL A 106 -12.99 -2.45 10.60
C VAL A 106 -13.52 -1.68 9.39
N THR A 107 -13.87 -0.41 9.61
CA THR A 107 -14.19 0.54 8.53
C THR A 107 -13.03 1.51 8.35
N PHE A 108 -12.58 1.72 7.12
CA PHE A 108 -11.60 2.77 6.84
C PHE A 108 -12.22 4.12 7.14
N ALA A 109 -11.51 4.98 7.88
CA ALA A 109 -11.99 6.29 8.28
C ALA A 109 -10.99 7.37 7.85
N PRO A 110 -11.42 8.45 7.17
CA PRO A 110 -10.51 9.53 6.79
C PRO A 110 -9.81 10.21 7.96
N ASN A 111 -10.42 10.19 9.15
CA ASN A 111 -9.82 10.73 10.38
C ASN A 111 -8.61 9.91 10.87
N ASN A 112 -8.47 8.67 10.42
CA ASN A 112 -7.34 7.80 10.74
C ASN A 112 -6.18 7.95 9.73
N VAL A 113 -6.24 8.96 8.87
CA VAL A 113 -5.16 9.30 7.93
C VAL A 113 -4.72 10.74 8.19
N PHE A 114 -3.51 10.91 8.68
CA PHE A 114 -2.97 12.24 9.02
C PHE A 114 -1.46 12.30 8.79
N ILE A 115 -0.92 13.52 8.88
CA ILE A 115 0.51 13.77 8.82
C ILE A 115 1.01 14.08 10.23
N GLU A 116 2.05 13.39 10.65
CA GLU A 116 2.74 13.61 11.93
C GLU A 116 4.24 13.51 11.67
N ASP A 117 5.02 14.48 12.16
CA ASP A 117 6.48 14.53 12.00
C ASP A 117 6.96 14.29 10.55
N GLU A 118 6.31 14.95 9.59
CA GLU A 118 6.57 14.83 8.14
C GLU A 118 6.36 13.41 7.56
N MET A 119 5.61 12.54 8.24
CA MET A 119 5.26 11.20 7.77
C MET A 119 3.75 11.06 7.60
N LEU A 120 3.34 10.26 6.61
CA LEU A 120 1.96 9.80 6.51
C LEU A 120 1.72 8.72 7.58
N VAL A 121 0.69 8.92 8.39
CA VAL A 121 0.26 7.98 9.43
C VAL A 121 -1.10 7.41 9.07
N LEU A 122 -1.18 6.07 9.08
CA LEU A 122 -2.42 5.33 9.04
C LEU A 122 -2.66 4.74 10.43
N ALA A 123 -3.76 5.11 11.06
CA ALA A 123 -4.12 4.65 12.40
C ALA A 123 -5.19 3.55 12.36
N LEU A 124 -5.04 2.58 13.25
CA LEU A 124 -6.07 1.62 13.60
C LEU A 124 -6.44 1.87 15.06
N THR A 125 -7.70 2.24 15.30
CA THR A 125 -8.20 2.66 16.61
C THR A 125 -9.46 1.89 16.96
N ALA A 126 -9.82 1.86 18.25
CA ALA A 126 -11.15 1.42 18.62
C ALA A 126 -12.19 2.42 18.08
N GLU A 127 -13.38 1.94 17.73
CA GLU A 127 -14.52 2.83 17.52
C GLU A 127 -14.83 3.56 18.84
N GLU A 128 -15.07 4.87 18.76
CA GLU A 128 -15.59 5.66 19.89
C GLU A 128 -17.06 5.34 20.18
#